data_AF-H1VH50-F1
#
_entry.id   AF-H1VH50-F1
#
_cell.length_a   1.000
_cell.length_b   1.000
_cell.length_c   1.000
_cell.angle_alpha   90.00
_cell.angle_beta   90.00
_cell.angle_gamma   90.00
#
_symmetry.space_group_name_H-M   'P 1'
#
loop_
_entity.id
_entity.type
_entity.pdbx_description
1 polymer ?
#
loop_
_entity_poly.entity_id
_entity_poly.type
_entity_poly.pdbx_seq_one_letter_code
_entity_poly.pdbx_strand_id
1 'polypeptide(L)'
;MVRGFAPSADPMLQARMFAYNDAARYRLGVNYQQLPCNRAVSPVYCPYQRDGFMTFGDNYGADPNYVRSDLKPVNYVGSHGASGYAIGGHEDWVGHVCGFTSEVVDDDFAQARAFWEVLGKQPGEQEALVHNVAQHMGGAAPAVHEKAFGIFARVDQDLGERIRAAVLGAKLR
;
A
#
# COMPACT_ATOMS: atom_id res chain seq x y z
N MET A 1 -3.71 -5.15 -12.59
CA MET A 1 -3.38 -3.98 -13.43
C MET A 1 -3.85 -4.26 -14.85
N VAL A 2 -4.12 -3.23 -15.64
CA VAL A 2 -4.57 -3.35 -17.05
C VAL A 2 -3.58 -2.60 -17.94
N ARG A 3 -3.65 -2.84 -19.26
CA ARG A 3 -2.73 -2.21 -20.22
C ARG A 3 -2.74 -0.68 -20.07
N GLY A 4 -1.56 -0.08 -20.05
CA GLY A 4 -1.37 1.37 -19.84
C GLY A 4 -1.23 1.81 -18.38
N PHE A 5 -1.50 0.91 -17.42
CA PHE A 5 -1.32 1.18 -15.99
C PHE A 5 -0.33 0.19 -15.40
N ALA A 6 0.75 0.70 -14.85
CA ALA A 6 1.86 -0.06 -14.26
C ALA A 6 2.21 0.50 -12.87
N PRO A 7 2.85 -0.29 -12.00
CA PRO A 7 3.25 0.17 -10.68
C PRO A 7 4.52 1.02 -10.79
N SER A 8 4.66 2.04 -9.94
CA SER A 8 5.93 2.76 -9.78
C SER A 8 6.94 1.92 -8.98
N ALA A 9 8.20 2.38 -8.91
CA ALA A 9 9.24 1.78 -8.09
C ALA A 9 9.13 2.12 -6.58
N ASP A 10 7.97 2.57 -6.10
CA ASP A 10 7.72 2.75 -4.67
C ASP A 10 7.85 1.38 -3.94
N PRO A 11 8.77 1.24 -2.96
CA PRO A 11 9.04 -0.04 -2.31
C PRO A 11 7.82 -0.59 -1.56
N MET A 12 6.97 0.26 -1.01
CA MET A 12 5.72 -0.16 -0.36
C MET A 12 4.72 -0.66 -1.39
N LEU A 13 4.58 0.00 -2.55
CA LEU A 13 3.72 -0.49 -3.63
C LEU A 13 4.21 -1.85 -4.17
N GLN A 14 5.52 -2.01 -4.39
CA GLN A 14 6.13 -3.26 -4.84
C GLN A 14 5.87 -4.41 -3.84
N ALA A 15 6.04 -4.16 -2.54
CA ALA A 15 5.74 -5.15 -1.51
C ALA A 15 4.25 -5.57 -1.53
N ARG A 16 3.34 -4.61 -1.73
CA ARG A 16 1.89 -4.87 -1.78
C ARG A 16 1.49 -5.71 -2.99
N MET A 17 2.18 -5.60 -4.13
CA MET A 17 1.88 -6.44 -5.30
C MET A 17 1.98 -7.94 -5.00
N PHE A 18 2.90 -8.31 -4.11
CA PHE A 18 3.02 -9.67 -3.60
C PHE A 18 1.99 -9.96 -2.49
N ALA A 19 1.99 -9.13 -1.43
CA ALA A 19 1.32 -9.42 -0.17
C ALA A 19 -0.19 -9.69 -0.31
N TYR A 20 -0.89 -8.96 -1.17
CA TYR A 20 -2.35 -9.08 -1.27
C TYR A 20 -2.79 -10.42 -1.87
N ASN A 21 -2.08 -10.90 -2.88
CA ASN A 21 -2.42 -12.18 -3.52
C ASN A 21 -2.08 -13.36 -2.60
N ASP A 22 -0.99 -13.25 -1.83
CA ASP A 22 -0.62 -14.24 -0.82
C ASP A 22 -1.69 -14.33 0.28
N ALA A 23 -2.02 -13.19 0.91
CA ALA A 23 -3.04 -13.13 1.96
C ALA A 23 -4.42 -13.58 1.46
N ALA A 24 -4.79 -13.27 0.21
CA ALA A 24 -6.05 -13.72 -0.39
C ALA A 24 -6.11 -15.24 -0.53
N ARG A 25 -5.02 -15.88 -0.97
CA ARG A 25 -4.96 -17.36 -1.08
C ARG A 25 -5.12 -18.04 0.27
N TYR A 26 -4.50 -17.50 1.31
CA TYR A 26 -4.67 -18.03 2.67
C TYR A 26 -6.07 -17.80 3.22
N ARG A 27 -6.58 -16.56 3.13
CA ARG A 27 -7.85 -16.15 3.77
C ARG A 27 -9.09 -16.71 3.07
N LEU A 28 -9.08 -16.81 1.74
CA LEU A 28 -10.24 -17.18 0.93
C LEU A 28 -10.07 -18.52 0.20
N GLY A 29 -8.84 -18.97 0.01
CA GLY A 29 -8.50 -20.18 -0.75
C GLY A 29 -7.82 -19.87 -2.07
N VAL A 30 -7.18 -20.89 -2.65
CA VAL A 30 -6.33 -20.77 -3.85
C VAL A 30 -7.09 -20.25 -5.07
N ASN A 31 -8.38 -20.56 -5.18
CA ASN A 31 -9.27 -20.15 -6.26
C ASN A 31 -10.14 -18.93 -5.92
N TYR A 32 -9.72 -18.06 -4.99
CA TYR A 32 -10.48 -16.86 -4.57
C TYR A 32 -10.92 -15.94 -5.72
N GLN A 33 -10.20 -15.96 -6.84
CA GLN A 33 -10.51 -15.19 -8.04
C GLN A 33 -11.77 -15.67 -8.76
N GLN A 34 -12.25 -16.89 -8.47
CA GLN A 34 -13.45 -17.46 -9.08
C GLN A 34 -14.74 -17.09 -8.33
N LEU A 35 -14.63 -16.51 -7.13
CA LEU A 35 -15.78 -16.05 -6.35
C LEU A 35 -16.60 -15.01 -7.14
N PRO A 36 -17.94 -15.02 -7.09
CA PRO A 36 -18.78 -14.16 -7.94
C PRO A 36 -18.44 -12.67 -7.90
N CYS A 37 -18.03 -12.15 -6.74
CA CYS A 37 -17.65 -10.74 -6.58
C CYS A 37 -16.22 -10.43 -7.05
N ASN A 38 -15.32 -11.41 -7.09
CA ASN A 38 -13.92 -11.25 -7.48
C ASN A 38 -13.67 -11.61 -8.95
N ARG A 39 -14.56 -12.41 -9.54
CA ARG A 39 -14.41 -12.90 -10.90
C ARG A 39 -14.38 -11.75 -11.90
N ALA A 40 -13.40 -11.77 -12.79
CA ALA A 40 -13.32 -10.82 -13.87
C ALA A 40 -14.59 -10.88 -14.73
N VAL A 41 -15.18 -9.70 -15.01
CA VAL A 41 -16.31 -9.57 -15.93
C VAL A 41 -15.86 -9.76 -17.38
N SER A 42 -14.63 -9.32 -17.69
CA SER A 42 -14.01 -9.55 -19.00
C SER A 42 -13.63 -11.03 -19.15
N PRO A 43 -13.75 -11.63 -20.35
CA PRO A 43 -13.32 -12.99 -20.59
C PRO A 43 -11.84 -13.19 -20.28
N VAL A 44 -11.54 -14.11 -19.36
CA VAL A 44 -10.17 -14.53 -19.03
C VAL A 44 -9.99 -15.96 -19.51
N TYR A 45 -9.00 -16.18 -20.38
CA TYR A 45 -8.65 -17.50 -20.88
C TYR A 45 -7.21 -17.83 -20.47
N CYS A 46 -7.07 -18.67 -19.45
CA CYS A 46 -5.80 -19.08 -18.86
C CYS A 46 -5.78 -20.61 -18.74
N PRO A 47 -5.62 -21.34 -19.88
CA PRO A 47 -5.73 -22.79 -19.91
C PRO A 47 -4.54 -23.49 -19.25
N TYR A 48 -3.65 -22.83 -18.54
CA TYR A 48 -2.51 -23.44 -17.85
C TYR A 48 -2.58 -23.28 -16.33
N GLN A 49 -3.59 -22.57 -15.82
CA GLN A 49 -3.95 -22.60 -14.40
C GLN A 49 -5.12 -23.59 -14.24
N ARG A 50 -4.93 -24.63 -13.43
CA ARG A 50 -5.84 -25.76 -13.25
C ARG A 50 -5.98 -26.12 -11.78
N ASP A 51 -7.06 -26.81 -11.47
CA ASP A 51 -7.32 -27.47 -10.19
C ASP A 51 -7.29 -26.47 -9.02
N GLY A 52 -6.84 -26.94 -7.85
CA GLY A 52 -6.87 -26.22 -6.59
C GLY A 52 -8.12 -26.52 -5.77
N PHE A 53 -8.05 -26.26 -4.47
CA PHE A 53 -9.21 -26.44 -3.59
C PHE A 53 -10.36 -25.53 -4.03
N MET A 54 -11.58 -26.09 -4.06
CA MET A 54 -12.81 -25.38 -4.44
C MET A 54 -12.74 -24.74 -5.83
N THR A 55 -12.25 -25.47 -6.84
CA THR A 55 -12.39 -25.05 -8.24
C THR A 55 -13.86 -25.03 -8.64
N PHE A 56 -14.30 -23.92 -9.23
CA PHE A 56 -15.62 -23.73 -9.80
C PHE A 56 -15.60 -24.05 -11.31
N GLY A 57 -16.77 -24.37 -11.86
CA GLY A 57 -16.92 -24.60 -13.30
C GLY A 57 -16.36 -25.94 -13.76
N ASP A 58 -15.95 -26.01 -15.02
CA ASP A 58 -15.45 -27.20 -15.70
C ASP A 58 -13.92 -27.33 -15.69
N ASN A 59 -13.21 -26.37 -15.09
CA ASN A 59 -11.74 -26.32 -15.05
C ASN A 59 -11.11 -26.44 -16.45
N TYR A 60 -11.74 -25.80 -17.46
CA TYR A 60 -11.36 -25.85 -18.88
C TYR A 60 -11.44 -27.25 -19.53
N GLY A 61 -12.03 -28.25 -18.87
CA GLY A 61 -12.25 -29.58 -19.42
C GLY A 61 -10.99 -30.23 -20.00
N ALA A 62 -11.07 -30.67 -21.27
CA ALA A 62 -9.99 -31.35 -21.98
C ALA A 62 -8.98 -30.39 -22.65
N ASP A 63 -9.04 -29.09 -22.40
CA ASP A 63 -8.09 -28.14 -22.98
C ASP A 63 -6.65 -28.45 -22.54
N PRO A 64 -5.67 -28.42 -23.46
CA PRO A 64 -4.26 -28.60 -23.14
C PRO A 64 -3.82 -27.66 -22.01
N ASN A 65 -3.17 -28.22 -20.99
CA ASN A 65 -2.78 -27.49 -19.77
C ASN A 65 -1.37 -26.87 -19.82
N TYR A 66 -0.82 -26.69 -21.02
CA TYR A 66 0.53 -26.17 -21.26
C TYR A 66 0.54 -25.12 -22.37
N VAL A 67 1.57 -24.27 -22.39
CA VAL A 67 1.71 -23.18 -23.36
C VAL A 67 2.21 -23.68 -24.72
N ARG A 68 1.79 -23.03 -25.81
CA ARG A 68 2.19 -23.36 -27.20
C ARG A 68 1.85 -24.80 -27.63
N SER A 69 0.69 -25.29 -27.21
CA SER A 69 0.14 -26.55 -27.71
C SER A 69 -0.35 -26.42 -29.15
N ASP A 70 0.06 -27.35 -30.02
CA ASP A 70 -0.45 -27.43 -31.39
C ASP A 70 -1.88 -27.97 -31.44
N LEU A 71 -2.35 -28.64 -30.38
CA LEU A 71 -3.71 -29.18 -30.30
C LEU A 71 -4.77 -28.07 -30.22
N LYS A 72 -4.42 -26.96 -29.56
CA LYS A 72 -5.28 -25.77 -29.45
C LYS A 72 -4.41 -24.52 -29.35
N PRO A 73 -4.06 -23.90 -30.49
CA PRO A 73 -3.23 -22.71 -30.52
C PRO A 73 -3.86 -21.54 -29.77
N VAL A 74 -3.05 -20.82 -28.98
CA VAL A 74 -3.47 -19.65 -28.19
C VAL A 74 -2.84 -18.39 -28.77
N ASN A 75 -3.67 -17.36 -29.02
CA ASN A 75 -3.21 -16.06 -29.47
C ASN A 75 -2.88 -15.15 -28.28
N TYR A 76 -1.64 -14.71 -28.17
CA TYR A 76 -1.19 -13.75 -27.16
C TYR A 76 -1.30 -12.33 -27.74
N VAL A 77 -2.05 -11.45 -27.07
CA VAL A 77 -2.26 -10.07 -27.52
C VAL A 77 -1.27 -9.13 -26.82
N GLY A 78 -0.58 -8.29 -27.59
CA GLY A 78 0.37 -7.29 -27.10
C GLY A 78 1.83 -7.58 -27.42
N SER A 79 2.72 -6.63 -27.11
CA SER A 79 4.17 -6.85 -27.21
C SER A 79 4.65 -7.76 -26.08
N HIS A 80 5.50 -8.72 -26.41
CA HIS A 80 6.10 -9.62 -25.44
C HIS A 80 7.06 -8.86 -24.52
N GLY A 81 6.87 -8.95 -23.20
CA GLY A 81 7.75 -8.37 -22.18
C GLY A 81 7.18 -7.18 -21.41
N ALA A 82 7.86 -6.77 -20.33
CA ALA A 82 7.51 -5.61 -19.52
C ALA A 82 7.38 -4.31 -20.35
N SER A 83 8.07 -4.25 -21.50
CA SER A 83 8.07 -3.18 -22.49
C SER A 83 6.68 -2.69 -22.93
N GLY A 84 5.67 -3.57 -22.90
CA GLY A 84 4.32 -3.25 -23.40
C GLY A 84 3.36 -2.56 -22.42
N TYR A 85 3.73 -2.44 -21.14
CA TYR A 85 2.83 -1.94 -20.10
C TYR A 85 2.92 -0.43 -19.85
N ALA A 86 4.09 0.18 -20.07
CA ALA A 86 4.33 1.60 -19.87
C ALA A 86 4.30 2.36 -21.20
N ILE A 87 3.42 3.36 -21.30
CA ILE A 87 3.39 4.29 -22.42
C ILE A 87 4.57 5.26 -22.20
N GLY A 88 5.59 5.24 -23.06
CA GLY A 88 6.71 6.19 -23.02
C GLY A 88 8.10 5.61 -22.77
N GLY A 89 8.24 4.29 -22.61
CA GLY A 89 9.53 3.63 -22.37
C GLY A 89 9.64 3.02 -20.97
N HIS A 90 10.84 2.58 -20.61
CA HIS A 90 11.17 1.98 -19.31
C HIS A 90 12.26 2.79 -18.64
N GLU A 91 12.25 2.80 -17.31
CA GLU A 91 13.30 3.42 -16.49
C GLU A 91 14.56 2.55 -16.56
N ASP A 92 15.72 3.19 -16.74
CA ASP A 92 17.02 2.53 -16.64
C ASP A 92 17.53 2.64 -15.19
N TRP A 93 17.81 1.49 -14.58
CA TRP A 93 18.30 1.42 -13.20
C TRP A 93 19.82 1.32 -13.16
N VAL A 94 20.45 2.21 -12.40
CA VAL A 94 21.90 2.21 -12.16
C VAL A 94 22.15 2.01 -10.68
N GLY A 95 22.91 0.96 -10.32
CA GLY A 95 23.26 0.67 -8.94
C GLY A 95 23.62 -0.79 -8.69
N HIS A 96 23.74 -1.15 -7.41
CA HIS A 96 23.95 -2.51 -6.94
C HIS A 96 22.76 -2.97 -6.11
N VAL A 97 22.50 -4.27 -6.07
CA VAL A 97 21.50 -4.84 -5.16
C VAL A 97 22.01 -4.66 -3.72
N CYS A 98 21.25 -3.95 -2.89
CA CYS A 98 21.57 -3.72 -1.49
C CYS A 98 20.31 -3.70 -0.61
N GLY A 99 20.49 -3.92 0.70
CA GLY A 99 19.47 -3.60 1.69
C GLY A 99 19.50 -2.11 1.97
N PHE A 100 18.52 -1.37 1.45
CA PHE A 100 18.39 0.06 1.66
C PHE A 100 17.32 0.38 2.71
N THR A 101 17.59 1.34 3.58
CA THR A 101 16.62 1.88 4.54
C THR A 101 16.78 3.38 4.56
N SER A 102 15.69 4.11 4.33
CA SER A 102 15.68 5.57 4.42
C SER A 102 15.85 6.00 5.87
N GLU A 103 16.62 7.06 6.09
CA GLU A 103 16.75 7.70 7.39
C GLU A 103 15.75 8.84 7.52
N VAL A 104 15.34 9.14 8.76
CA VAL A 104 14.44 10.26 9.04
C VAL A 104 15.28 11.55 9.08
N VAL A 105 15.07 12.41 8.09
CA VAL A 105 15.73 13.71 7.96
C VAL A 105 14.79 14.85 8.38
N ASP A 106 15.24 16.11 8.28
CA ASP A 106 14.36 17.24 8.61
C ASP A 106 13.32 17.52 7.52
N ASP A 107 13.67 17.27 6.26
CA ASP A 107 12.76 17.44 5.12
C ASP A 107 11.50 16.55 5.23
N ASP A 108 11.57 15.42 5.94
CA ASP A 108 10.41 14.56 6.23
C ASP A 108 9.34 15.26 7.08
N PHE A 109 9.70 16.34 7.79
CA PHE A 109 8.79 17.15 8.61
C PHE A 109 8.19 18.34 7.84
N ALA A 110 8.74 18.70 6.68
CA ALA A 110 8.35 19.90 5.94
C ALA A 110 6.86 19.86 5.52
N GLN A 111 6.39 18.73 5.02
CA GLN A 111 4.99 18.58 4.61
C GLN A 111 4.02 18.59 5.81
N ALA A 112 4.43 18.00 6.94
CA ALA A 112 3.63 18.04 8.17
C ALA A 112 3.53 19.47 8.72
N ARG A 113 4.60 20.26 8.65
CA ARG A 113 4.60 21.67 9.06
C ARG A 113 3.67 22.49 8.17
N ALA A 114 3.78 22.33 6.86
CA ALA A 114 2.86 22.97 5.91
C ALA A 114 1.38 22.57 6.19
N PHE A 115 1.13 21.32 6.56
CA PHE A 115 -0.21 20.87 6.93
C PHE A 115 -0.73 21.52 8.22
N TRP A 116 0.13 21.69 9.24
CA TRP A 116 -0.23 22.40 10.47
C TRP A 116 -0.67 23.85 10.21
N GLU A 117 0.02 24.56 9.31
CA GLU A 117 -0.37 25.89 8.86
C GLU A 117 -1.71 25.88 8.10
N VAL A 118 -1.96 24.85 7.30
CA VAL A 118 -3.25 24.68 6.60
C VAL A 118 -4.39 24.47 7.59
N LEU A 119 -4.20 23.66 8.64
CA LEU A 119 -5.20 23.50 9.70
C LEU A 119 -5.53 24.83 10.37
N GLY A 120 -4.53 25.70 10.58
CA GLY A 120 -4.73 27.03 11.17
C GLY A 120 -5.62 27.97 10.34
N LYS A 121 -5.88 27.66 9.06
CA LYS A 121 -6.79 28.44 8.22
C LYS A 121 -8.27 28.17 8.54
N GLN A 122 -8.57 27.06 9.20
CA GLN A 122 -9.91 26.71 9.63
C GLN A 122 -10.00 26.78 11.16
N PRO A 123 -10.79 27.70 11.75
CA PRO A 123 -10.90 27.84 13.19
C PRO A 123 -11.29 26.52 13.87
N GLY A 124 -10.57 26.13 14.92
CA GLY A 124 -10.86 24.93 15.71
C GLY A 124 -10.15 23.65 15.27
N GLU A 125 -9.59 23.58 14.05
CA GLU A 125 -8.95 22.35 13.55
C GLU A 125 -7.62 22.05 14.24
N GLN A 126 -6.86 23.09 14.56
CA GLN A 126 -5.61 22.96 15.32
C GLN A 126 -5.90 22.46 16.74
N GLU A 127 -6.93 23.00 17.39
CA GLU A 127 -7.38 22.56 18.71
C GLU A 127 -7.88 21.11 18.68
N ALA A 128 -8.63 20.74 17.65
CA ALA A 128 -9.15 19.38 17.47
C ALA A 128 -8.02 18.36 17.30
N LEU A 129 -7.00 18.68 16.50
CA LEU A 129 -5.82 17.81 16.35
C LEU A 129 -5.13 17.59 17.70
N VAL A 130 -4.84 18.68 18.42
CA VAL A 130 -4.20 18.62 19.75
C VAL A 130 -5.04 17.78 20.71
N HIS A 131 -6.35 18.01 20.76
CA HIS A 131 -7.28 17.26 21.61
C HIS A 131 -7.25 15.75 21.30
N ASN A 132 -7.39 15.38 20.02
CA ASN A 132 -7.45 13.99 19.58
C ASN A 132 -6.16 13.24 19.90
N VAL A 133 -5.00 13.86 19.62
CA VAL A 133 -3.70 13.29 19.93
C VAL A 133 -3.53 13.12 21.44
N ALA A 134 -3.89 14.13 22.23
CA ALA A 134 -3.76 14.09 23.67
C ALA A 134 -4.62 13.00 24.32
N GLN A 135 -5.88 12.87 23.88
CA GLN A 135 -6.80 11.82 24.35
C GLN A 135 -6.25 10.42 24.08
N HIS A 136 -5.75 10.16 22.87
CA HIS A 136 -5.18 8.87 22.53
C HIS A 136 -3.87 8.58 23.29
N MET A 137 -3.03 9.59 23.48
CA MET A 137 -1.73 9.43 24.14
C MET A 137 -1.81 9.31 25.67
N GLY A 138 -2.90 9.70 26.32
CA GLY A 138 -2.97 9.80 27.79
C GLY A 138 -2.48 8.58 28.57
N GLY A 139 -2.77 7.38 28.06
CA GLY A 139 -2.40 6.09 28.69
C GLY A 139 -0.97 5.60 28.41
N ALA A 140 -0.19 6.28 27.58
CA ALA A 140 1.17 5.84 27.26
C ALA A 140 2.16 6.09 28.42
N ALA A 141 3.25 5.33 28.43
CA ALA A 141 4.30 5.48 29.44
C ALA A 141 5.02 6.84 29.29
N PRO A 142 5.53 7.44 30.38
CA PRO A 142 6.19 8.74 30.34
C PRO A 142 7.36 8.83 29.33
N ALA A 143 8.13 7.76 29.17
CA ALA A 143 9.23 7.71 28.20
C ALA A 143 8.74 7.79 26.74
N VAL A 144 7.52 7.32 26.45
CA VAL A 144 6.90 7.43 25.13
C VAL A 144 6.38 8.84 24.90
N HIS A 145 5.81 9.47 25.93
CA HIS A 145 5.36 10.87 25.90
C HIS A 145 6.49 11.81 25.49
N GLU A 146 7.64 11.75 26.15
CA GLU A 146 8.77 12.64 25.85
C GLU A 146 9.27 12.48 24.40
N LYS A 147 9.35 11.24 23.89
CA LYS A 147 9.73 11.00 22.48
C LYS A 147 8.70 11.55 21.51
N ALA A 148 7.42 11.33 21.78
CA ALA A 148 6.34 11.80 20.92
C ALA A 148 6.26 13.33 20.89
N PHE A 149 6.39 14.01 22.04
CA PHE A 149 6.46 15.47 22.08
C PHE A 149 7.63 16.00 21.27
N GLY A 150 8.80 15.34 21.34
CA GLY A 150 9.95 15.67 20.51
C GLY A 150 9.67 15.58 19.00
N ILE A 151 8.94 14.54 18.56
CA ILE A 151 8.55 14.39 17.14
C ILE A 151 7.60 15.52 16.72
N PHE A 152 6.57 15.83 17.51
CA PHE A 152 5.65 16.92 17.20
C PHE A 152 6.32 18.29 17.22
N ALA A 153 7.28 18.53 18.12
CA ALA A 153 8.07 19.75 18.16
C ALA A 153 8.97 19.95 16.92
N ARG A 154 9.39 18.87 16.26
CA ARG A 154 10.10 18.96 14.96
C ARG A 154 9.20 19.43 13.82
N VAL A 155 7.89 19.13 13.91
CA VAL A 155 6.89 19.67 12.98
C VAL A 155 6.71 21.16 13.26
N ASP A 156 6.32 21.51 14.49
CA ASP A 156 6.13 22.88 14.93
C ASP A 156 6.20 22.95 16.47
N GLN A 157 6.87 23.98 16.99
CA GLN A 157 7.10 24.10 18.44
C GLN A 157 5.80 24.34 19.21
N ASP A 158 4.87 25.13 18.69
CA ASP A 158 3.57 25.39 19.31
C ASP A 158 2.73 24.09 19.35
N LEU A 159 2.72 23.32 18.27
CA LEU A 159 2.05 22.02 18.23
C LEU A 159 2.56 21.07 19.32
N GLY A 160 3.89 20.94 19.45
CA GLY A 160 4.50 20.07 20.46
C GLY A 160 4.15 20.48 21.89
N GLU A 161 4.20 21.78 22.19
CA GLU A 161 3.88 22.33 23.50
C GLU A 161 2.39 22.19 23.85
N ARG A 162 1.50 22.45 22.90
CA ARG A 162 0.04 22.31 23.09
C ARG A 162 -0.36 20.86 23.36
N ILE A 163 0.23 19.90 22.64
CA ILE A 163 0.02 18.47 22.90
C ILE A 163 0.55 18.09 24.27
N ARG A 164 1.76 18.52 24.64
CA ARG A 164 2.36 18.24 25.94
C ARG A 164 1.49 18.74 27.08
N ALA A 165 1.04 20.00 27.00
CA ALA A 165 0.16 20.60 28.00
C ALA A 165 -1.17 19.85 28.12
N ALA A 166 -1.78 19.48 26.99
CA ALA A 166 -3.04 18.75 26.97
C ALA A 166 -2.91 17.34 27.59
N VAL A 167 -1.84 16.59 27.28
CA VAL A 167 -1.61 15.24 27.84
C VAL A 167 -1.35 15.29 29.35
N LEU A 168 -0.50 16.21 29.81
CA LEU A 168 -0.17 16.33 31.23
C LEU A 168 -1.32 16.92 32.05
N GLY A 169 -2.06 17.87 31.48
CA GLY A 169 -3.26 18.45 32.09
C GLY A 169 -4.41 17.45 32.21
N ALA A 170 -4.54 16.51 31.26
CA ALA A 170 -5.54 15.44 31.31
C ALA A 170 -5.29 14.42 32.43
N LYS A 171 -4.03 14.23 32.87
CA LYS A 171 -3.69 13.34 34.00
C LYS A 171 -4.04 13.90 35.39
N LEU A 172 -4.30 15.21 35.48
CA LEU A 172 -4.64 15.88 36.74
C LEU A 172 -6.16 15.94 37.02
N ARG A 173 -6.98 15.34 36.16
CA ARG A 173 -8.43 15.15 36.34
C ARG A 173 -8.74 13.68 36.51
#